data_AF-H1S1J0-F1
#
_entry.id   AF-H1S1J0-F1
#
_cell.length_a   1.000
_cell.length_b   1.000
_cell.length_c   1.000
_cell.angle_alpha   90.00
_cell.angle_beta   90.00
_cell.angle_gamma   90.00
#
_symmetry.space_group_name_H-M   'P 1'
#
loop_
_entity.id
_entity.type
_entity.pdbx_description
1 polymer ?
#
loop_
_entity_poly.entity_id
_entity_poly.type
_entity_poly.pdbx_seq_one_letter_code
_entity_poly.pdbx_strand_id
1 'polypeptide(L)'
;MRKNKLIQLAVGGLTVIVAIVGIRALSTKGSPNESDARALAARRSVIDTPTTTAQQSAVATLASNPAALAEGADLESLQRYGQRIISDATLTPEQKFDLLWRDFESTHRSPTTAQYLLDTMRLLSLPPSAATAARIEASLWTVHAEPVKRSLVNLLASQYETDLTLSVAEQSRLGANPQVAAMLAKAARSSDTEIAHQAVMQYARMGLFPDSIPILDAALSGGAISRAEYAKEMGFLLPLIQEPEAQRQALQAIWHAGVPSELLAEDLAAMVLLPHALSSLHAETLRPLQDLLAQGQPAFANNAGLIDFLDLARYSDWLSASAAIEARLSGGSAAAHIATLVMRENADPRGLIAIVASPSAEQVIHILAQRGQTEAARQRLAKLALGAPNDVTVLRMIEEAQNRIVQRQP
;
A
#
# COMPACT_ATOMS: atom_id res chain seq x y z
N MET A 1 -36.90 -6.89 -2.82
CA MET A 1 -36.07 -6.95 -1.60
C MET A 1 -34.72 -7.55 -1.95
N ARG A 2 -33.71 -6.71 -2.24
CA ARG A 2 -32.34 -7.14 -2.60
C ARG A 2 -31.50 -7.19 -1.33
N LYS A 3 -30.84 -8.33 -1.09
CA LYS A 3 -29.87 -8.52 0.01
C LYS A 3 -28.54 -7.91 -0.41
N ASN A 4 -28.13 -6.82 0.25
CA ASN A 4 -26.77 -6.28 0.13
C ASN A 4 -25.81 -7.15 0.95
N LYS A 5 -24.83 -7.75 0.29
CA LYS A 5 -23.66 -8.36 0.95
C LYS A 5 -22.63 -7.25 1.17
N LEU A 6 -22.29 -6.98 2.44
CA LEU A 6 -21.14 -6.17 2.83
C LEU A 6 -19.85 -6.92 2.49
N ILE A 7 -18.90 -6.21 1.89
CA ILE A 7 -17.50 -6.64 1.71
C ILE A 7 -16.67 -5.78 2.67
N GLN A 8 -15.91 -6.43 3.56
CA GLN A 8 -14.94 -5.79 4.43
C GLN A 8 -13.69 -5.42 3.60
N LEU A 9 -13.30 -4.15 3.61
CA LEU A 9 -12.03 -3.67 3.08
C LEU A 9 -10.94 -3.92 4.12
N ALA A 10 -10.05 -4.86 3.84
CA ALA A 10 -8.75 -4.91 4.50
C ALA A 10 -7.81 -3.94 3.77
N VAL A 11 -7.51 -2.80 4.37
CA VAL A 11 -6.39 -1.96 3.95
C VAL A 11 -5.13 -2.64 4.48
N GLY A 12 -4.68 -3.65 3.74
CA GLY A 12 -3.41 -4.34 3.96
C GLY A 12 -2.37 -3.76 3.02
N GLY A 13 -1.30 -3.20 3.60
CA GLY A 13 -0.12 -2.76 2.87
C GLY A 13 0.42 -3.82 1.92
N LEU A 14 0.97 -3.34 0.81
CA LEU A 14 1.62 -4.10 -0.24
C LEU A 14 2.62 -5.11 0.36
N THR A 15 2.20 -6.36 0.51
CA THR A 15 3.09 -7.45 0.90
C THR A 15 3.58 -8.10 -0.38
N VAL A 16 4.84 -7.89 -0.72
CA VAL A 16 5.55 -8.66 -1.74
C VAL A 16 5.62 -10.10 -1.24
N ILE A 17 4.71 -10.95 -1.71
CA ILE A 17 4.77 -12.40 -1.44
C ILE A 17 5.82 -12.99 -2.38
N VAL A 18 7.02 -13.20 -1.84
CA VAL A 18 8.02 -14.11 -2.42
C VAL A 18 7.54 -15.53 -2.14
N ALA A 19 7.02 -16.20 -3.17
CA ALA A 19 6.71 -17.63 -3.10
C ALA A 19 7.99 -18.44 -3.32
N ILE A 20 8.49 -19.07 -2.25
CA ILE A 20 9.42 -20.21 -2.35
C ILE A 20 8.64 -21.48 -1.97
N VAL A 21 8.73 -22.46 -2.86
CA VAL A 21 8.10 -23.79 -2.85
C VAL A 21 8.43 -24.61 -1.59
N GLY A 22 7.43 -25.30 -1.03
CA GLY A 22 7.62 -26.39 -0.04
C GLY A 22 6.31 -27.14 0.28
N ILE A 23 6.32 -28.46 0.05
CA ILE A 23 5.17 -29.39 -0.02
C ILE A 23 4.87 -30.11 1.33
N ARG A 24 3.57 -30.39 1.58
CA ARG A 24 2.91 -31.45 2.42
C ARG A 24 2.96 -31.42 3.96
N ALA A 25 1.75 -31.41 4.57
CA ALA A 25 1.13 -32.54 5.31
C ALA A 25 -0.31 -32.17 5.76
N LEU A 26 -1.34 -32.80 5.17
CA LEU A 26 -2.27 -33.79 5.78
C LEU A 26 -3.26 -33.31 6.88
N SER A 27 -4.54 -33.24 6.47
CA SER A 27 -5.72 -33.87 7.08
C SER A 27 -5.96 -33.75 8.60
N THR A 28 -7.09 -33.14 8.99
CA THR A 28 -8.21 -33.86 9.65
C THR A 28 -9.47 -32.97 9.75
N LYS A 29 -10.62 -33.61 9.49
CA LYS A 29 -11.97 -33.07 9.66
C LYS A 29 -12.36 -33.03 11.14
N GLY A 30 -13.07 -31.98 11.56
CA GLY A 30 -13.79 -31.92 12.83
C GLY A 30 -14.84 -30.81 12.82
N SER A 31 -16.11 -31.18 12.92
CA SER A 31 -17.30 -30.31 12.96
C SER A 31 -17.43 -29.60 14.33
N PRO A 32 -18.09 -28.43 14.43
CA PRO A 32 -18.12 -27.63 15.66
C PRO A 32 -19.28 -28.06 16.57
N ASN A 33 -19.05 -28.13 17.89
CA ASN A 33 -20.15 -28.20 18.87
C ASN A 33 -19.79 -27.49 20.20
N GLU A 34 -20.64 -26.52 20.55
CA GLU A 34 -21.20 -26.27 21.90
C GLU A 34 -20.32 -25.94 23.12
N SER A 35 -19.00 -25.78 23.03
CA SER A 35 -18.19 -25.39 24.21
C SER A 35 -18.14 -23.88 24.50
N ASP A 36 -18.45 -23.01 23.53
CA ASP A 36 -18.20 -21.57 23.66
C ASP A 36 -19.31 -20.77 24.36
N ALA A 37 -20.49 -21.37 24.56
CA ALA A 37 -21.62 -20.70 25.20
C ALA A 37 -21.54 -20.65 26.73
N ARG A 38 -20.67 -21.46 27.37
CA ARG A 38 -20.50 -21.46 28.84
C ARG A 38 -19.33 -20.62 29.34
N ALA A 39 -18.39 -20.24 28.46
CA ALA A 39 -17.28 -19.36 28.83
C ALA A 39 -17.69 -17.87 28.93
N LEU A 40 -18.81 -17.48 28.31
CA LEU A 40 -19.32 -16.10 28.30
C LEU A 40 -20.22 -15.75 29.50
N ALA A 41 -20.70 -16.73 30.27
CA ALA A 41 -21.55 -16.50 31.45
C ALA A 41 -20.74 -16.28 32.75
N ALA A 42 -19.47 -16.70 32.80
CA ALA A 42 -18.62 -16.56 33.98
C ALA A 42 -17.88 -15.20 34.08
N ARG A 43 -17.98 -14.33 33.06
CA ARG A 43 -17.30 -13.02 33.02
C ARG A 43 -18.18 -11.83 33.47
N ARG A 44 -19.39 -12.08 33.98
CA ARG A 44 -20.37 -11.02 34.27
C ARG A 44 -20.61 -10.71 35.76
N SER A 45 -19.78 -11.19 36.69
CA SER A 45 -19.98 -10.90 38.12
C SER A 45 -18.68 -10.60 38.89
N VAL A 46 -17.90 -9.61 38.46
CA VAL A 46 -16.99 -8.89 39.36
C VAL A 46 -16.81 -7.46 38.85
N ILE A 47 -17.76 -6.59 39.19
CA ILE A 47 -17.51 -5.14 39.29
C ILE A 47 -17.98 -4.78 40.69
N ASP A 48 -17.03 -4.45 41.57
CA ASP A 48 -17.13 -3.40 42.59
C ASP A 48 -15.92 -3.47 43.54
N THR A 49 -14.85 -2.73 43.21
CA THR A 49 -14.02 -1.95 44.15
C THR A 49 -12.86 -1.25 43.41
N PRO A 50 -12.48 -0.01 43.79
CA PRO A 50 -11.47 0.76 43.05
C PRO A 50 -10.05 0.34 43.45
N THR A 51 -9.27 -0.17 42.50
CA THR A 51 -7.86 -0.54 42.71
C THR A 51 -6.92 0.52 42.13
N THR A 52 -7.03 1.77 42.60
CA THR A 52 -6.26 2.90 42.06
C THR A 52 -4.79 2.94 42.50
N THR A 53 -4.41 2.25 43.59
CA THR A 53 -3.08 2.43 44.22
C THR A 53 -2.00 1.47 43.72
N ALA A 54 -2.36 0.25 43.28
CA ALA A 54 -1.39 -0.75 42.82
C ALA A 54 -0.93 -0.53 41.37
N GLN A 55 -1.84 -0.08 40.48
CA GLN A 55 -1.50 0.24 39.09
C GLN A 55 -0.62 1.50 38.97
N GLN A 56 -0.83 2.52 39.81
CA GLN A 56 0.05 3.69 39.87
C GLN A 56 1.48 3.34 40.32
N SER A 57 1.62 2.35 41.20
CA SER A 57 2.93 1.88 41.68
C SER A 57 3.69 1.07 40.60
N ALA A 58 2.98 0.29 39.77
CA ALA A 58 3.60 -0.42 38.65
C ALA A 58 4.10 0.54 37.54
N VAL A 59 3.32 1.58 37.23
CA VAL A 59 3.70 2.65 36.28
C VAL A 59 4.92 3.44 36.80
N ALA A 60 5.05 3.63 38.12
CA ALA A 60 6.20 4.28 38.73
C ALA A 60 7.48 3.41 38.71
N THR A 61 7.35 2.08 38.66
CA THR A 61 8.49 1.15 38.71
C THR A 61 9.11 0.91 37.31
N LEU A 62 8.33 1.08 36.25
CA LEU A 62 8.79 1.00 34.86
C LEU A 62 9.34 2.33 34.30
N ALA A 63 9.10 3.45 35.00
CA ALA A 63 9.66 4.75 34.69
C ALA A 63 11.18 4.68 34.84
N SER A 64 11.84 4.30 33.75
CA SER A 64 13.28 4.47 33.59
C SER A 64 13.56 5.97 33.70
N ASN A 65 14.66 6.34 34.36
CA ASN A 65 15.03 7.73 34.53
C ASN A 65 15.10 8.39 33.14
N PRO A 66 14.20 9.33 32.76
CA PRO A 66 14.14 9.87 31.40
C PRO A 66 15.47 10.53 30.98
N ALA A 67 16.27 10.97 31.97
CA ALA A 67 17.64 11.43 31.78
C ALA A 67 18.58 10.39 31.12
N ALA A 68 18.37 9.09 31.37
CA ALA A 68 19.20 8.03 30.79
C ALA A 68 18.90 7.77 29.30
N LEU A 69 17.72 8.17 28.80
CA LEU A 69 17.37 8.09 27.38
C LEU A 69 17.85 9.33 26.59
N ALA A 70 18.08 10.44 27.28
CA ALA A 70 18.47 11.72 26.70
C ALA A 70 19.98 11.84 26.42
N GLU A 71 20.82 11.06 27.10
CA GLU A 71 22.29 11.07 26.93
C GLU A 71 22.80 9.76 26.33
N GLY A 72 22.95 9.71 25.01
CA GLY A 72 23.79 8.71 24.35
C GLY A 72 23.35 7.25 24.46
N ALA A 73 22.07 6.97 24.72
CA ALA A 73 21.54 5.61 24.66
C ALA A 73 21.80 5.03 23.25
N ASP A 74 22.51 3.91 23.17
CA ASP A 74 22.68 3.19 21.92
C ASP A 74 21.32 2.71 21.38
N LEU A 75 21.24 2.52 20.06
CA LEU A 75 20.01 2.11 19.39
C LEU A 75 19.46 0.78 19.96
N GLU A 76 20.34 -0.11 20.40
CA GLU A 76 19.99 -1.40 20.99
C GLU A 76 19.30 -1.24 22.35
N SER A 77 19.72 -0.28 23.16
CA SER A 77 19.10 0.05 24.45
C SER A 77 17.73 0.69 24.25
N LEU A 78 17.58 1.57 23.24
CA LEU A 78 16.28 2.12 22.84
C LEU A 78 15.33 1.03 22.34
N GLN A 79 15.83 0.09 21.52
CA GLN A 79 15.05 -1.05 21.04
C GLN A 79 14.58 -1.95 22.17
N ARG A 80 15.48 -2.31 23.10
CA ARG A 80 15.12 -3.10 24.29
C ARG A 80 14.10 -2.36 25.17
N TYR A 81 14.23 -1.04 25.29
CA TYR A 81 13.29 -0.20 26.03
C TYR A 81 11.90 -0.23 25.41
N GLY A 82 11.78 0.08 24.11
CA GLY A 82 10.51 0.08 23.39
C GLY A 82 9.86 -1.30 23.39
N GLN A 83 10.65 -2.36 23.15
CA GLN A 83 10.15 -3.74 23.17
C GLN A 83 9.62 -4.13 24.55
N ARG A 84 10.27 -3.71 25.63
CA ARG A 84 9.82 -3.96 27.00
C ARG A 84 8.47 -3.30 27.27
N ILE A 85 8.26 -2.05 26.85
CA ILE A 85 6.97 -1.37 27.00
C ILE A 85 5.89 -2.04 26.14
N ILE A 86 6.18 -2.32 24.88
CA ILE A 86 5.23 -2.96 23.95
C ILE A 86 4.81 -4.35 24.47
N SER A 87 5.76 -5.14 24.96
CA SER A 87 5.53 -6.53 25.39
C SER A 87 4.92 -6.63 26.79
N ASP A 88 4.85 -5.54 27.55
CA ASP A 88 4.28 -5.56 28.89
C ASP A 88 2.76 -5.78 28.82
N ALA A 89 2.32 -6.96 29.27
CA ALA A 89 0.91 -7.33 29.29
C ALA A 89 0.11 -6.64 30.41
N THR A 90 0.80 -5.98 31.37
CA THR A 90 0.15 -5.28 32.49
C THR A 90 -0.31 -3.87 32.11
N LEU A 91 0.21 -3.32 31.02
CA LEU A 91 -0.12 -1.98 30.52
C LEU A 91 -1.18 -2.03 29.41
N THR A 92 -2.17 -1.15 29.48
CA THR A 92 -3.10 -0.93 28.35
C THR A 92 -2.41 -0.18 27.21
N PRO A 93 -2.94 -0.22 25.97
CA PRO A 93 -2.41 0.58 24.86
C PRO A 93 -2.25 2.06 25.20
N GLU A 94 -3.24 2.66 25.86
CA GLU A 94 -3.23 4.08 26.26
C GLU A 94 -2.13 4.37 27.28
N GLN A 95 -1.94 3.48 28.26
CA GLN A 95 -0.85 3.60 29.24
C GLN A 95 0.53 3.49 28.57
N LYS A 96 0.69 2.58 27.61
CA LYS A 96 1.92 2.47 26.81
C LYS A 96 2.19 3.75 26.03
N PHE A 97 1.15 4.31 25.41
CA PHE A 97 1.24 5.57 24.68
C PHE A 97 1.66 6.72 25.61
N ASP A 98 1.00 6.89 26.76
CA ASP A 98 1.30 7.96 27.69
C ASP A 98 2.72 7.88 28.26
N LEU A 99 3.22 6.66 28.53
CA LEU A 99 4.60 6.43 28.95
C LEU A 99 5.59 6.87 27.87
N LEU A 100 5.43 6.35 26.65
CA LEU A 100 6.29 6.70 25.53
C LEU A 100 6.21 8.19 25.21
N TRP A 101 5.02 8.79 25.33
CA TRP A 101 4.80 10.20 25.01
C TRP A 101 5.50 11.11 26.01
N ARG A 102 5.40 10.79 27.31
CA ARG A 102 6.15 11.51 28.35
C ARG A 102 7.66 11.44 28.09
N ASP A 103 8.16 10.29 27.66
CA ASP A 103 9.59 10.14 27.33
C ASP A 103 9.96 10.94 26.08
N PHE A 104 9.07 10.99 25.08
CA PHE A 104 9.21 11.85 23.90
C PHE A 104 9.30 13.34 24.29
N GLU A 105 8.42 13.82 25.18
CA GLU A 105 8.47 15.18 25.72
C GLU A 105 9.77 15.45 26.49
N SER A 106 10.38 14.44 27.09
CA SER A 106 11.67 14.62 27.78
C SER A 106 12.90 14.59 26.86
N THR A 107 12.76 14.14 25.61
CA THR A 107 13.88 13.82 24.69
C THR A 107 14.12 14.88 23.62
N HIS A 108 13.67 16.13 23.83
CA HIS A 108 13.81 17.24 22.88
C HIS A 108 15.23 17.49 22.33
N ARG A 109 16.27 17.02 23.04
CA ARG A 109 17.69 17.15 22.63
C ARG A 109 18.20 16.03 21.72
N SER A 110 17.46 14.93 21.56
CA SER A 110 17.85 13.78 20.74
C SER A 110 16.78 13.47 19.68
N PRO A 111 16.91 14.02 18.45
CA PRO A 111 15.96 13.75 17.37
C PRO A 111 15.81 12.27 17.03
N THR A 112 16.88 11.48 17.10
CA THR A 112 16.84 10.04 16.83
C THR A 112 16.03 9.28 17.87
N THR A 113 16.22 9.59 19.16
CA THR A 113 15.42 9.00 20.24
C THR A 113 13.95 9.39 20.11
N ALA A 114 13.68 10.68 19.87
CA ALA A 114 12.33 11.19 19.69
C ALA A 114 11.61 10.52 18.50
N GLN A 115 12.30 10.39 17.36
CA GLN A 115 11.79 9.70 16.18
C GLN A 115 11.45 8.22 16.50
N TYR A 116 12.38 7.50 17.14
CA TYR A 116 12.17 6.10 17.52
C TYR A 116 10.94 5.92 18.43
N LEU A 117 10.77 6.80 19.43
CA LEU A 117 9.63 6.74 20.34
C LEU A 117 8.31 6.97 19.59
N LEU A 118 8.25 7.95 18.69
CA LEU A 118 7.06 8.21 17.88
C LEU A 118 6.73 7.04 16.94
N ASP A 119 7.74 6.48 16.29
CA ASP A 119 7.56 5.32 15.41
C ASP A 119 7.10 4.08 16.22
N THR A 120 7.58 3.93 17.45
CA THR A 120 7.13 2.90 18.40
C THR A 120 5.66 3.09 18.78
N MET A 121 5.21 4.33 19.03
CA MET A 121 3.80 4.62 19.33
C MET A 121 2.86 4.25 18.19
N ARG A 122 3.30 4.36 16.94
CA ARG A 122 2.50 3.98 15.76
C ARG A 122 2.18 2.48 15.70
N LEU A 123 2.97 1.65 16.37
CA LEU A 123 2.75 0.20 16.46
C LEU A 123 1.70 -0.17 17.51
N LEU A 124 1.26 0.79 18.33
CA LEU A 124 0.22 0.56 19.33
C LEU A 124 -1.14 0.59 18.63
N SER A 125 -1.95 -0.45 18.85
CA SER A 125 -3.37 -0.48 18.45
C SER A 125 -4.20 0.42 19.36
N LEU A 126 -4.06 1.73 19.20
CA LEU A 126 -4.81 2.72 19.96
C LEU A 126 -6.16 2.99 19.30
N PRO A 127 -7.26 3.04 20.06
CA PRO A 127 -8.50 3.58 19.54
C PRO A 127 -8.29 5.07 19.18
N PRO A 128 -8.79 5.54 18.03
CA PRO A 128 -8.74 6.95 17.67
C PRO A 128 -9.31 7.83 18.78
N SER A 129 -8.59 8.88 19.14
CA SER A 129 -9.02 9.83 20.17
C SER A 129 -8.73 11.26 19.72
N ALA A 130 -9.75 12.12 19.79
CA ALA A 130 -9.62 13.55 19.53
C ALA A 130 -8.58 14.21 20.43
N ALA A 131 -8.47 13.77 21.69
CA ALA A 131 -7.49 14.29 22.64
C ALA A 131 -6.06 13.89 22.23
N THR A 132 -5.86 12.65 21.82
CA THR A 132 -4.56 12.15 21.33
C THR A 132 -4.16 12.88 20.04
N ALA A 133 -5.07 13.01 19.08
CA ALA A 133 -4.83 13.73 17.84
C ALA A 133 -4.47 15.21 18.08
N ALA A 134 -5.20 15.90 18.95
CA ALA A 134 -4.91 17.28 19.33
C ALA A 134 -3.55 17.43 20.03
N ARG A 135 -3.18 16.47 20.89
CA ARG A 135 -1.86 16.44 21.54
C ARG A 135 -0.74 16.28 20.51
N ILE A 136 -0.93 15.41 19.50
CA ILE A 136 0.03 15.22 18.40
C ILE A 136 0.14 16.49 17.54
N GLU A 137 -0.99 17.09 17.16
CA GLU A 137 -1.02 18.32 16.39
C GLU A 137 -0.29 19.45 17.12
N ALA A 138 -0.51 19.62 18.42
CA ALA A 138 0.16 20.66 19.22
C ALA A 138 1.70 20.51 19.19
N SER A 139 2.21 19.27 19.28
CA SER A 139 3.65 19.00 19.21
C SER A 139 4.23 19.23 17.81
N LEU A 140 3.46 18.98 16.75
CA LEU A 140 3.92 19.16 15.37
C LEU A 140 4.42 20.60 15.10
N TRP A 141 3.79 21.60 15.72
CA TRP A 141 4.11 23.01 15.51
C TRP A 141 5.25 23.55 16.39
N THR A 142 5.70 22.79 17.40
CA THR A 142 6.73 23.22 18.35
C THR A 142 8.09 22.56 18.10
N VAL A 143 8.12 21.45 17.36
CA VAL A 143 9.33 20.70 17.07
C VAL A 143 10.04 21.26 15.83
N HIS A 144 11.36 21.41 15.89
CA HIS A 144 12.16 21.90 14.77
C HIS A 144 12.82 20.80 13.92
N ALA A 145 13.13 19.65 14.51
CA ALA A 145 13.83 18.57 13.81
C ALA A 145 12.93 17.90 12.76
N GLU A 146 13.37 17.92 11.50
CA GLU A 146 12.67 17.33 10.34
C GLU A 146 12.22 15.87 10.55
N PRO A 147 13.09 14.91 10.92
CA PRO A 147 12.65 13.51 11.07
C PRO A 147 11.55 13.33 12.13
N VAL A 148 11.57 14.16 13.18
CA VAL A 148 10.56 14.13 14.24
C VAL A 148 9.23 14.71 13.73
N LYS A 149 9.25 15.78 12.93
CA LYS A 149 8.05 16.32 12.26
C LYS A 149 7.38 15.25 11.39
N ARG A 150 8.16 14.51 10.59
CA ARG A 150 7.63 13.41 9.77
C ARG A 150 6.96 12.34 10.61
N SER A 151 7.62 11.88 11.67
CA SER A 151 7.04 10.86 12.55
C SER A 151 5.79 11.35 13.28
N LEU A 152 5.71 12.65 13.63
CA LEU A 152 4.48 13.24 14.18
C LEU A 152 3.33 13.26 13.17
N VAL A 153 3.58 13.66 11.91
CA VAL A 153 2.57 13.59 10.84
C VAL A 153 2.11 12.16 10.62
N ASN A 154 3.04 11.21 10.58
CA ASN A 154 2.72 9.79 10.40
C ASN A 154 1.94 9.20 11.59
N LEU A 155 2.26 9.63 12.81
CA LEU A 155 1.52 9.23 14.02
C LEU A 155 0.13 9.86 14.06
N LEU A 156 -0.01 11.12 13.63
CA LEU A 156 -1.32 11.75 13.45
C LEU A 156 -2.15 10.99 12.42
N ALA A 157 -1.55 10.63 11.28
CA ALA A 157 -2.22 9.87 10.23
C ALA A 157 -2.68 8.48 10.70
N SER A 158 -1.93 7.81 11.58
CA SER A 158 -2.37 6.52 12.13
C SER A 158 -3.60 6.63 13.04
N GLN A 159 -3.94 7.84 13.53
CA GLN A 159 -5.20 8.08 14.27
C GLN A 159 -6.42 8.19 13.36
N TYR A 160 -6.24 8.11 12.03
CA TYR A 160 -7.34 8.15 11.07
C TYR A 160 -8.07 6.81 10.93
N GLU A 161 -7.47 5.68 11.33
CA GLU A 161 -8.12 4.36 11.18
C GLU A 161 -9.43 4.25 11.99
N THR A 162 -10.32 3.34 11.57
CA THR A 162 -11.73 3.17 11.98
C THR A 162 -12.08 3.62 13.41
N ASP A 163 -12.81 4.75 13.52
CA ASP A 163 -13.54 5.08 14.74
C ASP A 163 -14.74 4.14 14.87
N LEU A 164 -14.60 3.13 15.73
CA LEU A 164 -15.63 2.13 16.03
C LEU A 164 -16.90 2.74 16.65
N THR A 165 -16.89 4.02 17.04
CA THR A 165 -18.06 4.73 17.56
C THR A 165 -18.95 5.32 16.46
N LEU A 166 -18.42 5.49 15.23
CA LEU A 166 -19.18 5.95 14.08
C LEU A 166 -20.00 4.80 13.47
N SER A 167 -21.22 5.08 13.01
CA SER A 167 -21.98 4.07 12.26
C SER A 167 -21.30 3.78 10.91
N VAL A 168 -21.54 2.59 10.36
CA VAL A 168 -21.02 2.17 9.05
C VAL A 168 -21.35 3.19 7.94
N ALA A 169 -22.52 3.85 8.03
CA ALA A 169 -22.92 4.89 7.08
C ALA A 169 -22.14 6.21 7.26
N GLU A 170 -21.78 6.56 8.49
CA GLU A 170 -20.97 7.74 8.80
C GLU A 170 -19.50 7.52 8.44
N GLN A 171 -18.95 6.35 8.76
CA GLN A 171 -17.59 5.94 8.35
C GLN A 171 -17.45 5.96 6.82
N SER A 172 -18.48 5.50 6.09
CA SER A 172 -18.51 5.52 4.63
C SER A 172 -18.59 6.93 4.03
N ARG A 173 -19.02 7.95 4.80
CA ARG A 173 -19.23 9.32 4.31
C ARG A 173 -18.13 10.30 4.73
N LEU A 174 -17.63 10.17 5.96
CA LEU A 174 -16.72 11.14 6.59
C LEU A 174 -15.26 10.65 6.63
N GLY A 175 -15.02 9.39 6.28
CA GLY A 175 -13.80 8.72 6.74
C GLY A 175 -13.88 8.40 8.23
N ALA A 176 -12.89 7.67 8.71
CA ALA A 176 -12.92 7.12 10.06
C ALA A 176 -12.64 8.16 11.16
N ASN A 177 -11.97 9.29 10.88
CA ASN A 177 -11.86 10.42 11.82
C ASN A 177 -11.74 11.77 11.08
N PRO A 178 -12.83 12.55 10.92
CA PRO A 178 -12.81 13.79 10.14
C PRO A 178 -11.94 14.89 10.77
N GLN A 179 -11.70 14.83 12.09
CA GLN A 179 -10.83 15.79 12.76
C GLN A 179 -9.36 15.57 12.36
N VAL A 180 -8.92 14.32 12.29
CA VAL A 180 -7.55 13.98 11.84
C VAL A 180 -7.35 14.40 10.38
N ALA A 181 -8.35 14.16 9.52
CA ALA A 181 -8.32 14.64 8.13
C ALA A 181 -8.17 16.17 8.06
N ALA A 182 -8.93 16.92 8.87
CA ALA A 182 -8.81 18.38 8.91
C ALA A 182 -7.44 18.86 9.43
N MET A 183 -6.87 18.19 10.45
CA MET A 183 -5.54 18.48 10.97
C MET A 183 -4.45 18.22 9.92
N LEU A 184 -4.56 17.13 9.16
CA LEU A 184 -3.63 16.82 8.07
C LEU A 184 -3.80 17.77 6.89
N ALA A 185 -5.02 18.16 6.54
CA ALA A 185 -5.27 19.18 5.51
C ALA A 185 -4.65 20.54 5.90
N LYS A 186 -4.69 20.90 7.19
CA LYS A 186 -3.99 22.07 7.72
C LYS A 186 -2.47 21.91 7.64
N ALA A 187 -1.93 20.75 8.04
CA ALA A 187 -0.51 20.45 7.96
C ALA A 187 0.01 20.45 6.50
N ALA A 188 -0.78 19.96 5.55
CA ALA A 188 -0.49 19.95 4.13
C ALA A 188 -0.36 21.36 3.52
N ARG A 189 -0.98 22.38 4.16
CA ARG A 189 -0.88 23.79 3.79
C ARG A 189 0.19 24.56 4.58
N SER A 190 1.03 23.86 5.34
CA SER A 190 2.11 24.47 6.11
C SER A 190 3.11 25.17 5.18
N SER A 191 3.70 26.27 5.65
CA SER A 191 4.87 26.88 5.01
C SER A 191 6.15 26.10 5.26
N ASP A 192 6.14 25.16 6.21
CA ASP A 192 7.20 24.19 6.42
C ASP A 192 7.07 23.05 5.40
N THR A 193 8.02 22.97 4.47
CA THR A 193 7.98 22.04 3.33
C THR A 193 8.00 20.58 3.76
N GLU A 194 8.66 20.23 4.87
CA GLU A 194 8.70 18.83 5.33
C GLU A 194 7.36 18.43 5.94
N ILE A 195 6.75 19.31 6.75
CA ILE A 195 5.39 19.07 7.27
C ILE A 195 4.40 18.96 6.11
N ALA A 196 4.46 19.90 5.17
CA ALA A 196 3.56 19.93 4.02
C ALA A 196 3.73 18.66 3.16
N HIS A 197 4.96 18.30 2.80
CA HIS A 197 5.26 17.10 2.02
C HIS A 197 4.66 15.85 2.65
N GLN A 198 5.00 15.54 3.91
CA GLN A 198 4.47 14.32 4.54
C GLN A 198 2.96 14.36 4.71
N ALA A 199 2.40 15.51 5.07
CA ALA A 199 0.97 15.62 5.31
C ALA A 199 0.17 15.44 4.01
N VAL A 200 0.66 15.98 2.89
CA VAL A 200 0.05 15.77 1.56
C VAL A 200 0.03 14.27 1.20
N MET A 201 1.16 13.57 1.37
CA MET A 201 1.28 12.15 1.04
C MET A 201 0.33 11.28 1.89
N GLN A 202 0.18 11.59 3.19
CA GLN A 202 -0.75 10.87 4.05
C GLN A 202 -2.20 11.23 3.71
N TYR A 203 -2.50 12.51 3.52
CA TYR A 203 -3.85 13.01 3.27
C TYR A 203 -4.43 12.48 1.95
N ALA A 204 -3.65 12.48 0.87
CA ALA A 204 -4.09 11.94 -0.42
C ALA A 204 -4.43 10.44 -0.35
N ARG A 205 -3.71 9.68 0.49
CA ARG A 205 -3.92 8.23 0.66
C ARG A 205 -5.09 7.87 1.56
N MET A 206 -5.61 8.81 2.34
CA MET A 206 -6.79 8.61 3.17
C MET A 206 -8.10 8.56 2.38
N GLY A 207 -8.12 9.16 1.19
CA GLY A 207 -9.29 9.18 0.32
C GLY A 207 -9.43 10.51 -0.43
N LEU A 208 -10.57 10.64 -1.12
CA LEU A 208 -10.93 11.86 -1.84
C LEU A 208 -11.78 12.77 -0.95
N PHE A 209 -11.23 13.93 -0.60
CA PHE A 209 -11.90 15.03 0.09
C PHE A 209 -12.11 16.21 -0.86
N PRO A 210 -13.00 17.16 -0.53
CA PRO A 210 -13.26 18.33 -1.39
C PRO A 210 -12.01 19.15 -1.72
N ASP A 211 -11.00 19.14 -0.86
CA ASP A 211 -9.75 19.88 -0.99
C ASP A 211 -8.52 19.01 -1.32
N SER A 212 -8.68 17.70 -1.58
CA SER A 212 -7.55 16.82 -1.95
C SER A 212 -6.80 17.31 -3.19
N ILE A 213 -7.51 17.63 -4.27
CA ILE A 213 -6.90 18.12 -5.52
C ILE A 213 -6.28 19.53 -5.31
N PRO A 214 -7.00 20.52 -4.76
CA PRO A 214 -6.41 21.82 -4.43
C PRO A 214 -5.15 21.75 -3.56
N ILE A 215 -5.10 20.82 -2.59
CA ILE A 215 -3.93 20.62 -1.74
C ILE A 215 -2.75 20.05 -2.55
N LEU A 216 -2.99 19.06 -3.42
CA LEU A 216 -1.94 18.54 -4.31
C LEU A 216 -1.40 19.61 -5.26
N ASP A 217 -2.29 20.40 -5.87
CA ASP A 217 -1.91 21.49 -6.78
C ASP A 217 -1.07 22.56 -6.06
N ALA A 218 -1.48 22.94 -4.85
CA ALA A 218 -0.76 23.90 -4.02
C ALA A 218 0.60 23.34 -3.57
N ALA A 219 0.66 22.07 -3.19
CA ALA A 219 1.91 21.40 -2.79
C ALA A 219 2.90 21.31 -3.95
N LEU A 220 2.43 20.98 -5.16
CA LEU A 220 3.25 20.98 -6.37
C LEU A 220 3.75 22.39 -6.69
N SER A 221 2.86 23.38 -6.67
CA SER A 221 3.19 24.78 -7.00
C SER A 221 4.14 25.42 -5.98
N GLY A 222 3.99 25.05 -4.69
CA GLY A 222 4.86 25.47 -3.60
C GLY A 222 6.16 24.70 -3.48
N GLY A 223 6.38 23.67 -4.31
CA GLY A 223 7.58 22.84 -4.28
C GLY A 223 7.67 21.89 -3.07
N ALA A 224 6.56 21.67 -2.36
CA ALA A 224 6.49 20.71 -1.26
C ALA A 224 6.54 19.26 -1.76
N ILE A 225 6.00 18.97 -2.96
CA ILE A 225 6.09 17.66 -3.61
C ILE A 225 6.66 17.80 -5.02
N SER A 226 7.29 16.74 -5.51
CA SER A 226 7.76 16.65 -6.89
C SER A 226 6.62 16.38 -7.88
N ARG A 227 6.88 16.58 -9.18
CA ARG A 227 5.95 16.23 -10.26
C ARG A 227 5.60 14.73 -10.30
N ALA A 228 6.57 13.87 -9.96
CA ALA A 228 6.36 12.43 -9.91
C ALA A 228 5.43 12.04 -8.75
N GLU A 229 5.66 12.59 -7.56
CA GLU A 229 4.76 12.39 -6.41
C GLU A 229 3.37 12.93 -6.68
N TYR A 230 3.26 14.12 -7.28
CA TYR A 230 1.97 14.68 -7.70
C TYR A 230 1.22 13.74 -8.65
N ALA A 231 1.87 13.28 -9.72
CA ALA A 231 1.25 12.38 -10.70
C ALA A 231 0.79 11.05 -10.05
N LYS A 232 1.61 10.50 -9.15
CA LYS A 232 1.32 9.28 -8.42
C LYS A 232 0.12 9.42 -7.49
N GLU A 233 0.12 10.44 -6.63
CA GLU A 233 -0.97 10.63 -5.67
C GLU A 233 -2.27 11.06 -6.37
N MET A 234 -2.19 11.85 -7.45
CA MET A 234 -3.36 12.13 -8.31
C MET A 234 -3.87 10.85 -8.99
N GLY A 235 -2.98 9.96 -9.42
CA GLY A 235 -3.31 8.64 -9.95
C GLY A 235 -4.09 7.82 -8.92
N PHE A 236 -3.65 7.79 -7.67
CA PHE A 236 -4.36 7.12 -6.58
C PHE A 236 -5.78 7.69 -6.35
N LEU A 237 -5.96 9.01 -6.46
CA LEU A 237 -7.27 9.65 -6.33
C LEU A 237 -8.18 9.44 -7.55
N LEU A 238 -7.63 9.20 -8.74
CA LEU A 238 -8.38 9.07 -9.99
C LEU A 238 -9.60 8.14 -9.91
N PRO A 239 -9.51 6.88 -9.43
CA PRO A 239 -10.66 6.00 -9.31
C PRO A 239 -11.65 6.41 -8.20
N LEU A 240 -11.31 7.35 -7.32
CA LEU A 240 -12.19 7.85 -6.27
C LEU A 240 -13.08 9.01 -6.74
N ILE A 241 -12.68 9.69 -7.83
CA ILE A 241 -13.42 10.81 -8.42
C ILE A 241 -14.68 10.30 -9.10
N GLN A 242 -15.85 10.71 -8.59
CA GLN A 242 -17.15 10.26 -9.09
C GLN A 242 -17.58 10.99 -10.37
N GLU A 243 -17.23 12.27 -10.50
CA GLU A 243 -17.63 13.12 -11.64
C GLU A 243 -16.74 12.84 -12.87
N PRO A 244 -17.30 12.42 -14.01
CA PRO A 244 -16.52 12.06 -15.21
C PRO A 244 -15.61 13.18 -15.71
N GLU A 245 -16.12 14.42 -15.71
CA GLU A 245 -15.38 15.61 -16.13
C GLU A 245 -14.16 15.85 -15.22
N ALA A 246 -14.36 15.78 -13.90
CA ALA A 246 -13.28 15.96 -12.94
C ALA A 246 -12.25 14.83 -13.03
N GLN A 247 -12.69 13.60 -13.28
CA GLN A 247 -11.79 12.45 -13.48
C GLN A 247 -10.93 12.64 -14.74
N ARG A 248 -11.53 13.16 -15.83
CA ARG A 248 -10.79 13.48 -17.06
C ARG A 248 -9.77 14.61 -16.84
N GLN A 249 -10.16 15.66 -16.12
CA GLN A 249 -9.27 16.77 -15.79
C GLN A 249 -8.09 16.31 -14.92
N ALA A 250 -8.35 15.45 -13.93
CA ALA A 250 -7.29 14.85 -13.11
C ALA A 250 -6.32 14.02 -13.97
N LEU A 251 -6.83 13.19 -14.88
CA LEU A 251 -5.98 12.43 -15.81
C LEU A 251 -5.15 13.33 -16.74
N GLN A 252 -5.73 14.43 -17.21
CA GLN A 252 -4.99 15.44 -17.97
C GLN A 252 -3.91 16.10 -17.12
N ALA A 253 -4.18 16.41 -15.85
CA ALA A 253 -3.18 16.99 -14.96
C ALA A 253 -2.01 16.02 -14.71
N ILE A 254 -2.30 14.73 -14.56
CA ILE A 254 -1.29 13.66 -14.49
C ILE A 254 -0.42 13.66 -15.76
N TRP A 255 -1.04 13.68 -16.94
CA TRP A 255 -0.33 13.72 -18.23
C TRP A 255 0.60 14.94 -18.33
N HIS A 256 0.11 16.12 -17.96
CA HIS A 256 0.85 17.37 -18.10
C HIS A 256 1.85 17.64 -16.96
N ALA A 257 1.95 16.75 -15.97
CA ALA A 257 2.95 16.86 -14.91
C ALA A 257 4.40 16.76 -15.44
N GLY A 258 4.61 16.25 -16.66
CA GLY A 258 5.92 16.15 -17.29
C GLY A 258 6.80 15.03 -16.73
N VAL A 259 6.16 13.99 -16.20
CA VAL A 259 6.81 12.74 -15.76
C VAL A 259 7.09 11.87 -16.99
N PRO A 260 8.25 11.18 -17.09
CA PRO A 260 8.51 10.23 -18.16
C PRO A 260 7.37 9.20 -18.31
N SER A 261 6.99 8.89 -19.56
CA SER A 261 5.83 8.02 -19.84
C SER A 261 5.95 6.63 -19.22
N GLU A 262 7.16 6.06 -19.17
CA GLU A 262 7.43 4.76 -18.56
C GLU A 262 7.12 4.74 -17.06
N LEU A 263 7.63 5.73 -16.31
CA LEU A 263 7.36 5.86 -14.87
C LEU A 263 5.87 6.12 -14.61
N LEU A 264 5.26 6.96 -15.44
CA LEU A 264 3.84 7.26 -15.33
C LEU A 264 2.97 6.01 -15.60
N ALA A 265 3.33 5.21 -16.61
CA ALA A 265 2.61 3.99 -16.93
C ALA A 265 2.75 2.92 -15.85
N GLU A 266 3.89 2.85 -15.15
CA GLU A 266 4.07 1.96 -13.99
C GLU A 266 3.09 2.33 -12.87
N ASP A 267 3.06 3.59 -12.44
CA ASP A 267 2.14 4.04 -11.36
C ASP A 267 0.66 3.89 -11.78
N LEU A 268 0.31 4.18 -13.03
CA LEU A 268 -1.05 4.02 -13.55
C LEU A 268 -1.47 2.55 -13.69
N ALA A 269 -0.55 1.67 -14.10
CA ALA A 269 -0.82 0.24 -14.16
C ALA A 269 -1.09 -0.32 -12.75
N ALA A 270 -0.27 0.06 -11.77
CA ALA A 270 -0.48 -0.32 -10.38
C ALA A 270 -1.85 0.16 -9.84
N MET A 271 -2.25 1.40 -10.18
CA MET A 271 -3.57 1.93 -9.82
C MET A 271 -4.72 1.12 -10.44
N VAL A 272 -4.64 0.82 -11.74
CA VAL A 272 -5.68 0.07 -12.47
C VAL A 272 -5.92 -1.31 -11.86
N LEU A 273 -4.87 -1.94 -11.35
CA LEU A 273 -4.92 -3.28 -10.74
C LEU A 273 -5.48 -3.30 -9.32
N LEU A 274 -5.81 -2.14 -8.72
CA LEU A 274 -6.48 -2.09 -7.43
C LEU A 274 -7.88 -2.72 -7.52
N PRO A 275 -8.36 -3.47 -6.49
CA PRO A 275 -9.60 -4.26 -6.53
C PRO A 275 -10.92 -3.56 -6.93
N HIS A 276 -10.93 -2.22 -7.02
CA HIS A 276 -12.11 -1.42 -7.37
C HIS A 276 -11.84 -0.35 -8.45
N ALA A 277 -10.58 -0.14 -8.84
CA ALA A 277 -10.23 0.99 -9.70
C ALA A 277 -10.94 0.93 -11.05
N LEU A 278 -10.83 -0.20 -11.76
CA LEU A 278 -11.46 -0.39 -13.07
C LEU A 278 -12.98 -0.23 -13.09
N SER A 279 -13.67 -0.60 -12.00
CA SER A 279 -15.12 -0.42 -11.92
C SER A 279 -15.55 1.02 -11.67
N SER A 280 -14.67 1.83 -11.08
CA SER A 280 -14.93 3.23 -10.73
C SER A 280 -14.46 4.22 -11.81
N LEU A 281 -13.59 3.78 -12.72
CA LEU A 281 -13.16 4.59 -13.86
C LEU A 281 -14.27 4.66 -14.92
N HIS A 282 -14.60 5.88 -15.35
CA HIS A 282 -15.56 6.12 -16.43
C HIS A 282 -14.99 5.71 -17.79
N ALA A 283 -15.85 5.28 -18.71
CA ALA A 283 -15.42 4.85 -20.05
C ALA A 283 -14.67 5.96 -20.81
N GLU A 284 -15.03 7.23 -20.58
CA GLU A 284 -14.35 8.41 -21.15
C GLU A 284 -12.92 8.60 -20.62
N THR A 285 -12.62 8.10 -19.42
CA THR A 285 -11.29 8.11 -18.80
C THR A 285 -10.46 6.90 -19.22
N LEU A 286 -11.11 5.75 -19.40
CA LEU A 286 -10.44 4.49 -19.74
C LEU A 286 -9.68 4.54 -21.07
N ARG A 287 -10.21 5.21 -22.10
CA ARG A 287 -9.53 5.33 -23.40
C ARG A 287 -8.25 6.17 -23.32
N PRO A 288 -8.26 7.43 -22.82
CA PRO A 288 -7.02 8.18 -22.62
C PRO A 288 -6.03 7.48 -21.69
N LEU A 289 -6.51 6.76 -20.68
CA LEU A 289 -5.67 5.96 -19.79
C LEU A 289 -4.99 4.80 -20.53
N GLN A 290 -5.70 4.14 -21.44
CA GLN A 290 -5.13 3.11 -22.31
C GLN A 290 -4.06 3.69 -23.24
N ASP A 291 -4.30 4.86 -23.83
CA ASP A 291 -3.34 5.54 -24.69
C ASP A 291 -2.06 5.94 -23.93
N LEU A 292 -2.20 6.37 -22.67
CA LEU A 292 -1.09 6.62 -21.75
C LEU A 292 -0.26 5.37 -21.48
N LEU A 293 -0.91 4.26 -21.11
CA LEU A 293 -0.21 3.00 -20.87
C LEU A 293 0.50 2.51 -22.14
N ALA A 294 -0.12 2.66 -23.31
CA ALA A 294 0.49 2.25 -24.57
C ALA A 294 1.77 3.04 -24.91
N GLN A 295 1.86 4.32 -24.50
CA GLN A 295 3.03 5.18 -24.71
C GLN A 295 4.15 4.96 -23.69
N GLY A 296 3.83 4.34 -22.56
CA GLY A 296 4.77 4.05 -21.48
C GLY A 296 5.04 2.55 -21.30
N GLN A 297 4.98 1.75 -22.38
CA GLN A 297 5.32 0.33 -22.29
C GLN A 297 6.70 0.15 -21.64
N PRO A 298 6.82 -0.61 -20.54
CA PRO A 298 8.10 -0.82 -19.88
C PRO A 298 9.09 -1.49 -20.85
N ALA A 299 10.27 -0.88 -20.99
CA ALA A 299 11.36 -1.45 -21.76
C ALA A 299 12.25 -2.29 -20.84
N PHE A 300 12.55 -3.50 -21.27
CA PHE A 300 13.62 -4.26 -20.63
C PHE A 300 14.98 -3.72 -21.08
N ALA A 301 15.99 -3.80 -20.22
CA ALA A 301 17.36 -3.42 -20.58
C ALA A 301 17.83 -4.11 -21.89
N ASN A 302 18.60 -3.40 -22.71
CA ASN A 302 19.03 -3.86 -24.05
C ASN A 302 19.88 -5.13 -24.04
N ASN A 303 20.40 -5.54 -22.88
CA ASN A 303 21.15 -6.78 -22.75
C ASN A 303 20.17 -7.95 -22.58
N ALA A 304 20.00 -8.77 -23.63
CA ALA A 304 19.13 -9.94 -23.61
C ALA A 304 19.51 -10.97 -22.52
N GLY A 305 20.75 -10.93 -22.03
CA GLY A 305 21.23 -11.75 -20.92
C GLY A 305 20.93 -11.19 -19.53
N LEU A 306 20.33 -10.00 -19.41
CA LEU A 306 19.91 -9.46 -18.13
C LEU A 306 18.38 -9.46 -18.07
N ILE A 307 17.85 -10.33 -17.21
CA ILE A 307 16.43 -10.35 -16.84
C ILE A 307 16.36 -10.00 -15.36
N ASP A 308 15.93 -8.78 -15.06
CA ASP A 308 15.59 -8.38 -13.68
C ASP A 308 14.17 -8.87 -13.37
N PHE A 309 14.01 -9.47 -12.19
CA PHE A 309 12.70 -9.88 -11.68
C PHE A 309 11.75 -8.68 -11.54
N LEU A 310 12.28 -7.51 -11.14
CA LEU A 310 11.48 -6.30 -11.01
C LEU A 310 10.95 -5.82 -12.37
N ASP A 311 11.76 -5.92 -13.43
CA ASP A 311 11.33 -5.58 -14.79
C ASP A 311 10.23 -6.54 -15.30
N LEU A 312 10.35 -7.84 -14.99
CA LEU A 312 9.29 -8.80 -15.31
C LEU A 312 7.98 -8.48 -14.57
N ALA A 313 8.06 -8.12 -13.28
CA ALA A 313 6.89 -7.74 -12.50
C ALA A 313 6.22 -6.49 -13.09
N ARG A 314 6.99 -5.42 -13.35
CA ARG A 314 6.50 -4.19 -14.00
C ARG A 314 5.84 -4.46 -15.35
N TYR A 315 6.48 -5.28 -16.18
CA TYR A 315 5.93 -5.63 -17.49
C TYR A 315 4.64 -6.46 -17.39
N SER A 316 4.58 -7.39 -16.43
CA SER A 316 3.38 -8.17 -16.13
C SER A 316 2.22 -7.29 -15.66
N ASP A 317 2.50 -6.33 -14.78
CA ASP A 317 1.50 -5.39 -14.27
C ASP A 317 0.98 -4.49 -15.40
N TRP A 318 1.89 -3.96 -16.23
CA TRP A 318 1.52 -3.19 -17.42
C TRP A 318 0.64 -3.98 -18.40
N LEU A 319 1.00 -5.23 -18.71
CA LEU A 319 0.21 -6.12 -19.58
C LEU A 319 -1.19 -6.36 -18.99
N SER A 320 -1.24 -6.64 -17.68
CA SER A 320 -2.49 -6.95 -16.97
C SER A 320 -3.40 -5.73 -16.93
N ALA A 321 -2.87 -4.55 -16.61
CA ALA A 321 -3.62 -3.30 -16.60
C ALA A 321 -4.14 -2.95 -18.00
N SER A 322 -3.28 -3.00 -19.02
CA SER A 322 -3.65 -2.72 -20.42
C SER A 322 -4.77 -3.66 -20.90
N ALA A 323 -4.65 -4.95 -20.61
CA ALA A 323 -5.64 -5.94 -20.98
C ALA A 323 -6.95 -5.81 -20.20
N ALA A 324 -6.90 -5.41 -18.93
CA ALA A 324 -8.09 -5.22 -18.12
C ALA A 324 -8.90 -4.00 -18.57
N ILE A 325 -8.22 -2.90 -18.96
CA ILE A 325 -8.87 -1.75 -19.59
C ILE A 325 -9.51 -2.14 -20.93
N GLU A 326 -8.77 -2.84 -21.80
CA GLU A 326 -9.32 -3.27 -23.09
C GLU A 326 -10.53 -4.20 -22.92
N ALA A 327 -10.45 -5.17 -22.00
CA ALA A 327 -11.57 -6.05 -21.69
C ALA A 327 -12.79 -5.26 -21.20
N ARG A 328 -12.57 -4.21 -20.42
CA ARG A 328 -13.64 -3.33 -19.95
C ARG A 328 -14.27 -2.50 -21.07
N LEU A 329 -13.47 -2.01 -22.02
CA LEU A 329 -13.92 -1.20 -23.15
C LEU A 329 -14.60 -2.02 -24.25
N SER A 330 -14.08 -3.21 -24.55
CA SER A 330 -14.55 -4.08 -25.64
C SER A 330 -15.54 -5.18 -25.20
N GLY A 331 -15.63 -5.47 -23.90
CA GLY A 331 -16.35 -6.63 -23.37
C GLY A 331 -15.64 -7.97 -23.60
N GLY A 332 -14.39 -7.96 -24.06
CA GLY A 332 -13.60 -9.15 -24.35
C GLY A 332 -12.92 -9.79 -23.14
N SER A 333 -12.09 -10.81 -23.39
CA SER A 333 -11.29 -11.49 -22.37
C SER A 333 -9.93 -10.79 -22.19
N ALA A 334 -9.58 -10.43 -20.94
CA ALA A 334 -8.27 -9.87 -20.61
C ALA A 334 -7.14 -10.84 -20.97
N ALA A 335 -7.27 -12.14 -20.64
CA ALA A 335 -6.29 -13.15 -21.02
C ALA A 335 -6.10 -13.25 -22.54
N ALA A 336 -7.19 -13.09 -23.30
CA ALA A 336 -7.13 -13.08 -24.76
C ALA A 336 -6.40 -11.83 -25.32
N HIS A 337 -6.51 -10.70 -24.64
CA HIS A 337 -5.77 -9.49 -24.99
C HIS A 337 -4.28 -9.61 -24.63
N ILE A 338 -3.95 -10.12 -23.43
CA ILE A 338 -2.56 -10.40 -23.04
C ILE A 338 -1.90 -11.32 -24.06
N ALA A 339 -2.55 -12.43 -24.44
CA ALA A 339 -2.07 -13.34 -25.47
C ALA A 339 -1.77 -12.62 -26.79
N THR A 340 -2.61 -11.67 -27.19
CA THR A 340 -2.38 -10.84 -28.37
C THR A 340 -1.15 -9.94 -28.21
N LEU A 341 -1.03 -9.23 -27.07
CA LEU A 341 0.07 -8.29 -26.82
C LEU A 341 1.44 -8.99 -26.84
N VAL A 342 1.59 -10.11 -26.12
CA VAL A 342 2.86 -10.84 -26.04
C VAL A 342 3.26 -11.53 -27.34
N MET A 343 2.30 -11.76 -28.24
CA MET A 343 2.53 -12.38 -29.55
C MET A 343 2.68 -11.37 -30.70
N ARG A 344 2.57 -10.05 -30.46
CA ARG A 344 2.86 -9.04 -31.50
C ARG A 344 4.27 -9.20 -32.04
N GLU A 345 4.47 -8.92 -33.32
CA GLU A 345 5.75 -9.14 -34.02
C GLU A 345 6.91 -8.39 -33.35
N ASN A 346 6.66 -7.16 -32.87
CA ASN A 346 7.62 -6.30 -32.20
C ASN A 346 7.63 -6.42 -30.67
N ALA A 347 6.85 -7.32 -30.06
CA ALA A 347 6.84 -7.49 -28.61
C ALA A 347 8.16 -8.13 -28.11
N ASP A 348 8.65 -7.68 -26.96
CA ASP A 348 9.82 -8.29 -26.33
C ASP A 348 9.48 -9.73 -25.88
N PRO A 349 10.25 -10.76 -26.28
CA PRO A 349 10.00 -12.14 -25.89
C PRO A 349 10.07 -12.37 -24.36
N ARG A 350 10.75 -11.52 -23.59
CA ARG A 350 10.74 -11.56 -22.12
C ARG A 350 9.34 -11.32 -21.54
N GLY A 351 8.43 -10.70 -22.29
CA GLY A 351 7.02 -10.60 -21.93
C GLY A 351 6.33 -11.97 -21.77
N LEU A 352 6.76 -13.00 -22.51
CA LEU A 352 6.26 -14.36 -22.32
C LEU A 352 6.71 -14.94 -20.97
N ILE A 353 7.94 -14.64 -20.54
CA ILE A 353 8.46 -15.05 -19.22
C ILE A 353 7.67 -14.36 -18.11
N ALA A 354 7.45 -13.04 -18.24
CA ALA A 354 6.66 -12.24 -17.30
C ALA A 354 5.25 -12.83 -17.10
N ILE A 355 4.58 -13.19 -18.21
CA ILE A 355 3.24 -13.78 -18.15
C ILE A 355 3.23 -15.17 -17.52
N VAL A 356 4.22 -16.02 -17.79
CA VAL A 356 4.26 -17.35 -17.17
C VAL A 356 4.41 -17.25 -15.64
N ALA A 357 5.09 -16.22 -15.13
CA ALA A 357 5.19 -15.95 -13.70
C ALA A 357 3.93 -15.29 -13.10
N SER A 358 3.00 -14.81 -13.93
CA SER A 358 1.82 -14.06 -13.50
C SER A 358 0.64 -14.96 -13.05
N PRO A 359 -0.32 -14.43 -12.26
CA PRO A 359 -1.56 -15.13 -11.94
C PRO A 359 -2.42 -15.49 -13.16
N SER A 360 -2.26 -14.79 -14.28
CA SER A 360 -3.02 -15.03 -15.52
C SER A 360 -2.41 -16.09 -16.44
N ALA A 361 -1.25 -16.66 -16.08
CA ALA A 361 -0.48 -17.59 -16.92
C ALA A 361 -1.34 -18.70 -17.52
N GLU A 362 -2.14 -19.38 -16.71
CA GLU A 362 -2.91 -20.56 -17.14
C GLU A 362 -3.93 -20.21 -18.23
N GLN A 363 -4.65 -19.10 -18.05
CA GLN A 363 -5.66 -18.65 -19.00
C GLN A 363 -5.00 -18.19 -20.30
N VAL A 364 -3.89 -17.44 -20.21
CA VAL A 364 -3.17 -16.97 -21.39
C VAL A 364 -2.59 -18.14 -22.19
N ILE A 365 -1.95 -19.11 -21.54
CA ILE A 365 -1.40 -20.31 -22.19
C ILE A 365 -2.52 -21.09 -22.89
N HIS A 366 -3.68 -21.23 -22.23
CA HIS A 366 -4.83 -21.89 -22.85
C HIS A 366 -5.29 -21.17 -24.12
N ILE A 367 -5.39 -19.84 -24.09
CA ILE A 367 -5.73 -19.05 -25.28
C ILE A 367 -4.67 -19.20 -26.39
N LEU A 368 -3.38 -19.20 -26.05
CA LEU A 368 -2.31 -19.43 -27.02
C LEU A 368 -2.43 -20.80 -27.69
N ALA A 369 -2.76 -21.84 -26.92
CA ALA A 369 -2.99 -23.18 -27.45
C ALA A 369 -4.22 -23.23 -28.36
N GLN A 370 -5.35 -22.64 -27.95
CA GLN A 370 -6.56 -22.54 -28.77
C GLN A 370 -6.33 -21.82 -30.10
N ARG A 371 -5.43 -20.82 -30.11
CA ARG A 371 -5.05 -20.06 -31.32
C ARG A 371 -3.97 -20.74 -32.16
N GLY A 372 -3.45 -21.91 -31.75
CA GLY A 372 -2.34 -22.58 -32.42
C GLY A 372 -1.00 -21.82 -32.32
N GLN A 373 -0.85 -20.92 -31.34
CA GLN A 373 0.31 -20.04 -31.18
C GLN A 373 1.37 -20.58 -30.22
N THR A 374 1.15 -21.75 -29.62
CA THR A 374 2.09 -22.39 -28.67
C THR A 374 3.49 -22.55 -29.25
N GLU A 375 3.63 -23.07 -30.46
CA GLU A 375 4.94 -23.30 -31.07
C GLU A 375 5.66 -21.98 -31.42
N ALA A 376 4.92 -21.00 -31.92
CA ALA A 376 5.46 -19.66 -32.17
C ALA A 376 5.97 -19.00 -30.86
N ALA A 377 5.25 -19.14 -29.75
CA ALA A 377 5.69 -18.65 -28.45
C ALA A 377 6.98 -19.36 -27.98
N ARG A 378 7.08 -20.69 -28.16
CA ARG A 378 8.30 -21.45 -27.86
C ARG A 378 9.49 -20.99 -28.69
N GLN A 379 9.30 -20.78 -29.99
CA GLN A 379 10.36 -20.33 -30.89
C GLN A 379 10.89 -18.95 -30.51
N ARG A 380 10.02 -18.03 -30.07
CA ARG A 380 10.43 -16.72 -29.54
C ARG A 380 11.30 -16.85 -28.29
N LEU A 381 10.90 -17.71 -27.35
CA LEU A 381 11.67 -18.02 -26.15
C LEU A 381 13.01 -18.69 -26.48
N ALA A 382 13.03 -19.61 -27.46
CA ALA A 382 14.27 -20.26 -27.90
C ALA A 382 15.23 -19.26 -28.56
N LYS A 383 14.72 -18.31 -29.35
CA LYS A 383 15.53 -17.23 -29.93
C LYS A 383 16.12 -16.32 -28.85
N LEU A 384 15.38 -16.06 -27.77
CA LEU A 384 15.89 -15.31 -26.62
C LEU A 384 17.06 -16.05 -25.93
N ALA A 385 16.97 -17.37 -25.77
CA ALA A 385 18.04 -18.19 -25.17
C ALA A 385 19.37 -18.08 -25.93
N LEU A 386 19.33 -17.95 -27.26
CA LEU A 386 20.53 -17.75 -28.08
C LEU A 386 21.26 -16.44 -27.75
N GLY A 387 20.55 -15.43 -27.24
CA GLY A 387 21.12 -14.14 -26.80
C GLY A 387 21.72 -14.16 -25.40
N ALA A 388 21.56 -15.24 -24.64
CA ALA A 388 22.03 -15.38 -23.26
C ALA A 388 22.79 -16.71 -23.01
N PRO A 389 23.77 -17.10 -23.87
CA PRO A 389 24.31 -18.47 -23.88
C PRO A 389 25.05 -18.88 -22.59
N ASN A 390 25.51 -17.90 -21.80
CA ASN A 390 26.29 -18.14 -20.58
C ASN A 390 25.52 -17.77 -19.28
N ASP A 391 24.27 -17.33 -19.38
CA ASP A 391 23.47 -17.00 -18.20
C ASP A 391 22.54 -18.17 -17.83
N VAL A 392 23.03 -19.00 -16.91
CA VAL A 392 22.30 -20.19 -16.42
C VAL A 392 20.96 -19.82 -15.80
N THR A 393 20.85 -18.66 -15.15
CA THR A 393 19.61 -18.22 -14.51
C THR A 393 18.55 -17.89 -15.55
N VAL A 394 18.92 -17.10 -16.55
CA VAL A 394 18.04 -16.74 -17.67
C VAL A 394 17.63 -17.97 -18.47
N LEU A 395 18.58 -18.86 -18.80
CA LEU A 395 18.30 -20.10 -19.52
C LEU A 395 17.29 -20.98 -18.76
N ARG A 396 17.44 -21.10 -17.44
CA ARG A 396 16.48 -21.84 -16.60
C ARG A 396 15.09 -21.20 -16.61
N MET A 397 14.99 -19.87 -16.52
CA MET A 397 13.70 -19.17 -16.60
C MET A 397 13.02 -19.38 -17.95
N ILE A 398 13.80 -19.36 -19.04
CA ILE A 398 13.31 -19.62 -20.39
C ILE A 398 12.81 -21.06 -20.52
N GLU A 399 13.58 -22.03 -20.04
CA GLU A 399 13.20 -23.45 -20.07
C GLU A 399 11.92 -23.69 -19.27
N GLU A 400 11.81 -23.12 -18.07
CA GLU A 400 10.60 -23.22 -17.25
C GLU A 400 9.39 -22.59 -17.94
N ALA A 401 9.57 -21.42 -18.58
CA ALA A 401 8.53 -20.77 -19.37
C ALA A 401 8.06 -21.67 -20.54
N GLN A 402 9.00 -22.25 -21.29
CA GLN A 402 8.69 -23.19 -22.37
C GLN A 402 7.93 -24.43 -21.86
N ASN A 403 8.40 -25.02 -20.76
CA ASN A 403 7.78 -26.21 -20.18
C ASN A 403 6.34 -25.94 -19.73
N ARG A 404 6.07 -24.80 -19.08
CA ARG A 404 4.71 -24.44 -18.65
C ARG A 404 3.77 -24.18 -19.82
N ILE A 405 4.27 -23.61 -20.92
CA ILE A 405 3.49 -23.41 -22.16
C ILE A 405 3.09 -24.77 -22.79
N VAL A 406 3.91 -25.81 -22.65
CA VAL A 406 3.69 -27.14 -23.26
C VAL A 406 2.83 -28.07 -22.40
N GLN A 407 3.09 -28.13 -21.10
CA GLN A 407 2.48 -29.11 -20.19
C GLN A 407 0.95 -28.97 -20.03
N ARG A 408 0.34 -27.93 -20.62
CA ARG A 408 -1.08 -27.62 -20.50
C ARG A 408 -1.80 -27.53 -21.85
N GLN A 409 -1.33 -28.30 -22.84
CA GLN A 409 -2.17 -28.62 -24.00
C GLN A 409 -3.37 -29.46 -23.52
N PRO A 410 -4.60 -29.12 -23.95
CA PRO A 410 -5.80 -29.84 -23.57
C PRO A 410 -5.83 -31.30 -24.05
#